data_AF-A0AAJ0HV53-F1
#
_entry.id   AF-A0AAJ0HV53-F1
#
_cell.length_a   1.000
_cell.length_b   1.000
_cell.length_c   1.000
_cell.angle_alpha   90.00
_cell.angle_beta   90.00
_cell.angle_gamma   90.00
#
_symmetry.space_group_name_H-M   'P 1'
#
loop_
_entity.id
_entity.type
_entity.pdbx_description
1 polymer ?
#
loop_
_entity_poly.entity_id
_entity_poly.type
_entity_poly.pdbx_seq_one_letter_code
_entity_poly.pdbx_strand_id
1 'polypeptide(L)'
;MSFATAIIDIEAAQKRGDLKPSSHLANLMAQGSSAAKRLALFRLTATGAPKTVNLNRAVNAEALLMQITGEATVKSCGKCAGGGGIFEGCHTHPHAGKGACANCHMNSEGANCTFRKEAAATTPTTAAATPVPAVTNVAGTPSKRNRGGKRNRSRAVKQTELAGIAPQDSDVLMRDPTPPQEPAVTAAADSQASVTGPAVHPLYNSSAPGVTYNAAALPGNAMQIPVFLDGEAPEFAVARWCSLAAAE
;
A
#
# COMPACT_ATOMS: atom_id res chain seq x y z
N MET A 1 0.94 1.45 8.34
CA MET A 1 2.03 2.39 8.00
C MET A 1 1.44 3.60 7.28
N SER A 2 1.82 4.82 7.67
CA SER A 2 1.35 6.06 7.03
C SER A 2 2.14 6.40 5.76
N PHE A 3 1.60 7.28 4.91
CA PHE A 3 2.32 7.79 3.74
C PHE A 3 3.65 8.45 4.12
N ALA A 4 3.65 9.35 5.11
CA ALA A 4 4.85 10.08 5.53
C ALA A 4 5.96 9.12 6.00
N THR A 5 5.59 8.11 6.80
CA THR A 5 6.53 7.07 7.24
C THR A 5 7.11 6.30 6.05
N ALA A 6 6.26 5.91 5.09
CA ALA A 6 6.70 5.19 3.90
C ALA A 6 7.71 6.00 3.07
N ILE A 7 7.48 7.32 2.89
CA ILE A 7 8.39 8.19 2.15
C ILE A 7 9.74 8.30 2.86
N ILE A 8 9.77 8.51 4.17
CA ILE A 8 11.01 8.59 4.95
C ILE A 8 11.85 7.31 4.78
N ASP A 9 11.21 6.14 4.90
CA ASP A 9 11.90 4.86 4.77
C ASP A 9 12.45 4.63 3.35
N ILE A 10 11.66 4.99 2.32
CA ILE A 10 12.05 4.86 0.91
C ILE A 10 13.21 5.82 0.58
N GLU A 11 13.12 7.07 1.00
CA GLU A 11 14.20 8.07 0.80
C GLU A 11 15.47 7.67 1.54
N ALA A 12 15.35 7.15 2.76
CA ALA A 12 16.49 6.66 3.52
C ALA A 12 17.17 5.47 2.80
N ALA A 13 16.39 4.54 2.24
CA ALA A 13 16.92 3.44 1.44
C ALA A 13 17.60 3.92 0.14
N GLN A 14 17.06 4.95 -0.51
CA GLN A 14 17.69 5.56 -1.69
C GLN A 14 19.01 6.24 -1.33
N LYS A 15 19.06 7.01 -0.23
CA LYS A 15 20.28 7.69 0.25
C LYS A 15 21.40 6.70 0.60
N ARG A 16 21.06 5.53 1.15
CA ARG A 16 22.04 4.46 1.42
C ARG A 16 22.50 3.70 0.17
N GLY A 17 21.84 3.90 -0.97
CA GLY A 17 22.09 3.14 -2.20
C GLY A 17 21.47 1.73 -2.21
N ASP A 18 20.67 1.39 -1.19
CA ASP A 18 19.98 0.10 -1.10
C ASP A 18 18.84 -0.02 -2.12
N LEU A 19 18.25 1.12 -2.48
CA LEU A 19 17.11 1.22 -3.38
C LEU A 19 17.44 2.10 -4.59
N LYS A 20 17.49 1.51 -5.78
CA LYS A 20 17.66 2.27 -7.01
C LYS A 20 16.37 3.04 -7.33
N PRO A 21 16.44 4.35 -7.64
CA PRO A 21 15.28 5.11 -8.05
C PRO A 21 14.71 4.55 -9.36
N SER A 22 13.38 4.43 -9.42
CA SER A 22 12.63 4.17 -10.66
C SER A 22 11.74 5.37 -10.96
N SER A 23 11.46 5.62 -12.24
CA SER A 23 10.53 6.69 -12.64
C SER A 23 9.12 6.46 -12.10
N HIS A 24 8.67 5.20 -12.05
CA HIS A 24 7.38 4.83 -11.46
C HIS A 24 7.30 5.14 -9.96
N LEU A 25 8.36 4.82 -9.22
CA LEU A 25 8.45 5.12 -7.80
C LEU A 25 8.45 6.63 -7.56
N ALA A 26 9.24 7.39 -8.32
CA ALA A 26 9.26 8.85 -8.25
C ALA A 26 7.88 9.47 -8.50
N ASN A 27 7.16 8.98 -9.52
CA ASN A 27 5.81 9.44 -9.82
C ASN A 27 4.82 9.15 -8.68
N LEU A 28 4.88 7.96 -8.07
CA LEU A 28 4.02 7.61 -6.94
C LEU A 28 4.30 8.48 -5.71
N MET A 29 5.57 8.77 -5.43
CA MET A 29 5.95 9.66 -4.31
C MET A 29 5.44 11.08 -4.55
N ALA A 30 5.55 11.60 -5.77
CA ALA A 30 5.06 12.93 -6.14
C ALA A 30 3.53 13.02 -6.08
N GLN A 31 2.82 12.01 -6.61
CA GLN A 31 1.35 11.98 -6.62
C GLN A 31 0.73 11.78 -5.24
N GLY A 32 1.45 11.13 -4.33
CA GLY A 32 0.96 10.92 -2.99
C GLY A 32 0.68 12.21 -2.23
N SER A 33 1.28 13.35 -2.60
CA SER A 33 0.96 14.66 -2.00
C SER A 33 -0.45 15.17 -2.29
N SER A 34 -1.06 14.78 -3.43
CA SER A 34 -2.39 15.24 -3.86
C SER A 34 -3.48 14.15 -3.79
N ALA A 35 -3.10 12.88 -3.63
CA ALA A 35 -4.05 11.77 -3.51
C ALA A 35 -4.60 11.62 -2.07
N ALA A 36 -5.80 11.03 -1.94
CA ALA A 36 -6.32 10.62 -0.64
C ALA A 36 -5.40 9.54 -0.03
N LYS A 37 -4.72 9.90 1.06
CA LYS A 37 -3.75 9.02 1.74
C LYS A 37 -4.47 8.10 2.71
N ARG A 38 -4.15 6.81 2.65
CA ARG A 38 -4.68 5.79 3.57
C ARG A 38 -3.56 5.14 4.38
N LEU A 39 -3.90 4.53 5.50
CA LEU A 39 -2.96 3.67 6.20
C LEU A 39 -2.81 2.35 5.44
N ALA A 40 -1.58 1.96 5.14
CA ALA A 40 -1.31 0.58 4.71
C ALA A 40 -1.51 -0.35 5.91
N LEU A 41 -2.57 -1.16 5.83
CA LEU A 41 -2.88 -2.23 6.78
C LEU A 41 -2.23 -3.53 6.29
N PHE A 42 -1.51 -4.18 7.20
CA PHE A 42 -0.76 -5.41 6.93
C PHE A 42 -1.53 -6.59 7.49
N ARG A 43 -1.65 -7.65 6.70
CA ARG A 43 -2.12 -8.94 7.21
C ARG A 43 -1.14 -9.46 8.25
N LEU A 44 -1.71 -10.04 9.30
CA LEU A 44 -0.94 -10.66 10.37
C LEU A 44 -0.49 -12.07 9.96
N THR A 45 0.62 -12.51 10.53
CA THR A 45 1.08 -13.91 10.53
C THR A 45 0.25 -14.73 11.50
N ALA A 46 0.46 -16.05 11.52
CA ALA A 46 -0.17 -16.94 12.52
C ALA A 46 0.18 -16.56 13.97
N THR A 47 1.31 -15.89 14.18
CA THR A 47 1.75 -15.38 15.50
C THR A 47 1.16 -14.00 15.85
N GLY A 48 0.28 -13.45 15.01
CA GLY A 48 -0.30 -12.12 15.20
C GLY A 48 0.64 -10.95 14.85
N ALA A 49 1.84 -11.22 14.34
CA ALA A 49 2.78 -10.17 13.94
C ALA A 49 2.46 -9.67 12.52
N PRO A 50 2.60 -8.37 12.22
CA PRO A 50 2.46 -7.88 10.86
C PRO A 50 3.56 -8.49 9.98
N LYS A 51 3.18 -8.93 8.78
CA LYS A 51 4.16 -9.42 7.82
C LYS A 51 5.15 -8.30 7.43
N THR A 52 6.43 -8.65 7.32
CA THR A 52 7.49 -7.70 6.98
C THR A 52 7.59 -7.47 5.47
N VAL A 53 7.87 -6.23 5.05
CA VAL A 53 8.11 -5.86 3.66
C VAL A 53 9.54 -5.43 3.48
N ASN A 54 10.23 -6.01 2.49
CA ASN A 54 11.53 -5.54 2.06
C ASN A 54 11.38 -4.33 1.12
N LEU A 55 11.56 -3.12 1.67
CA LEU A 55 11.47 -1.86 0.91
C LEU A 55 12.73 -1.53 0.09
N ASN A 56 13.80 -2.32 0.18
CA ASN A 56 14.99 -2.14 -0.66
C ASN A 56 14.74 -2.57 -2.11
N ARG A 57 13.56 -3.12 -2.42
CA ARG A 57 13.13 -3.44 -3.79
C ARG A 57 12.14 -2.39 -4.27
N ALA A 58 12.45 -1.74 -5.40
CA ALA A 58 11.59 -0.72 -6.00
C ALA A 58 10.16 -1.21 -6.23
N VAL A 59 10.00 -2.45 -6.69
CA VAL A 59 8.67 -3.06 -6.90
C VAL A 59 7.86 -3.16 -5.59
N ASN A 60 8.53 -3.43 -4.47
CA ASN A 60 7.87 -3.53 -3.17
C ASN A 60 7.54 -2.15 -2.60
N ALA A 61 8.43 -1.18 -2.77
CA ALA A 61 8.19 0.23 -2.42
C ALA A 61 7.02 0.80 -3.24
N GLU A 62 7.00 0.56 -4.55
CA GLU A 62 5.88 0.91 -5.43
C GLU A 62 4.58 0.26 -4.96
N ALA A 63 4.59 -1.03 -4.61
CA ALA A 63 3.41 -1.73 -4.12
C ALA A 63 2.88 -1.14 -2.79
N LEU A 64 3.77 -0.74 -1.87
CA LEU A 64 3.39 -0.05 -0.65
C LEU A 64 2.74 1.30 -0.95
N LEU A 65 3.33 2.10 -1.84
CA LEU A 65 2.73 3.39 -2.22
C LEU A 65 1.39 3.20 -2.92
N MET A 66 1.26 2.22 -3.81
CA MET A 66 -0.02 1.84 -4.42
C MET A 66 -1.09 1.47 -3.38
N GLN A 67 -0.70 0.82 -2.28
CA GLN A 67 -1.64 0.50 -1.20
C GLN A 67 -2.12 1.76 -0.46
N ILE A 68 -1.26 2.78 -0.35
CA ILE A 68 -1.53 4.02 0.39
C ILE A 68 -2.30 5.04 -0.45
N THR A 69 -1.93 5.19 -1.72
CA THR A 69 -2.45 6.23 -2.63
C THR A 69 -3.43 5.69 -3.66
N GLY A 70 -3.50 4.36 -3.83
CA GLY A 70 -4.36 3.73 -4.81
C GLY A 70 -5.82 3.68 -4.40
N GLU A 71 -6.65 3.29 -5.36
CA GLU A 71 -8.08 3.13 -5.17
C GLU A 71 -8.38 1.75 -4.61
N ALA A 72 -9.20 1.69 -3.55
CA ALA A 72 -9.65 0.45 -2.96
C ALA A 72 -10.65 -0.23 -3.90
N THR A 73 -10.37 -1.48 -4.25
CA THR A 73 -11.29 -2.28 -5.06
C THR A 73 -12.36 -2.93 -4.18
N VAL A 74 -13.60 -2.94 -4.66
CA VAL A 74 -14.74 -3.54 -3.94
C VAL A 74 -14.57 -5.05 -3.78
N LYS A 75 -14.04 -5.72 -4.81
CA LYS A 75 -13.77 -7.16 -4.80
C LYS A 75 -12.27 -7.38 -4.69
N SER A 76 -11.86 -8.48 -4.05
CA SER A 76 -10.46 -8.91 -4.10
C SER A 76 -10.16 -9.65 -5.40
N CYS A 77 -8.93 -9.54 -5.92
CA CYS A 77 -8.52 -10.34 -7.07
C CYS A 77 -8.47 -11.84 -6.70
N GLY A 78 -8.52 -12.74 -7.67
CA GLY A 78 -8.61 -14.19 -7.41
C GLY A 78 -7.51 -14.73 -6.47
N LYS A 79 -6.27 -14.28 -6.66
CA LYS A 79 -5.15 -14.65 -5.77
C LYS A 79 -5.30 -14.10 -4.35
N CYS A 80 -5.74 -12.85 -4.21
CA CYS A 80 -5.84 -12.19 -2.91
C CYS A 80 -7.06 -12.65 -2.11
N ALA A 81 -8.13 -13.08 -2.81
CA ALA A 81 -9.28 -13.73 -2.21
C ALA A 81 -8.89 -15.05 -1.52
N GLY A 82 -7.95 -15.81 -2.09
CA GLY A 82 -7.37 -17.01 -1.48
C GLY A 82 -6.34 -16.73 -0.36
N GLY A 83 -6.33 -15.54 0.24
CA GLY A 83 -5.38 -15.20 1.31
C GLY A 83 -3.97 -14.80 0.83
N GLY A 84 -3.76 -14.65 -0.48
CA GLY A 84 -2.49 -14.17 -1.04
C GLY A 84 -2.23 -12.68 -0.79
N GLY A 85 -0.96 -12.30 -0.66
CA GLY A 85 -0.53 -10.92 -0.42
C GLY A 85 -0.20 -10.61 1.04
N ILE A 86 0.27 -9.38 1.25
CA ILE A 86 0.77 -8.86 2.52
C ILE A 86 -0.12 -7.79 3.11
N PHE A 87 -0.85 -7.05 2.28
CA PHE A 87 -1.76 -6.00 2.70
C PHE A 87 -3.19 -6.51 2.83
N GLU A 88 -3.99 -5.78 3.61
CA GLU A 88 -5.43 -5.97 3.63
C GLU A 88 -6.10 -5.30 2.43
N GLY A 89 -7.09 -6.00 1.86
CA GLY A 89 -7.78 -5.56 0.66
C GLY A 89 -6.91 -5.55 -0.60
N CYS A 90 -7.52 -5.16 -1.72
CA CYS A 90 -6.81 -4.96 -2.98
C CYS A 90 -6.93 -3.48 -3.37
N HIS A 91 -5.80 -2.85 -3.64
CA HIS A 91 -5.74 -1.48 -4.14
C HIS A 91 -5.09 -1.45 -5.51
N THR A 92 -5.68 -0.74 -6.45
CA THR A 92 -5.14 -0.54 -7.81
C THR A 92 -4.75 0.91 -8.00
N HIS A 93 -3.77 1.14 -8.87
CA HIS A 93 -3.31 2.50 -9.15
C HIS A 93 -3.23 2.69 -10.67
N PRO A 94 -3.79 3.77 -11.24
CA PRO A 94 -3.91 3.93 -12.69
C PRO A 94 -2.56 3.98 -13.41
N HIS A 95 -1.55 4.57 -12.77
CA HIS A 95 -0.22 4.80 -13.36
C HIS A 95 0.86 3.85 -12.84
N ALA A 96 0.51 2.84 -12.04
CA ALA A 96 1.46 1.91 -11.44
C ALA A 96 0.94 0.47 -11.44
N GLY A 97 1.82 -0.50 -11.21
CA GLY A 97 1.43 -1.91 -11.13
C GLY A 97 0.98 -2.57 -12.44
N LYS A 98 0.93 -1.84 -13.56
CA LYS A 98 0.51 -2.34 -14.88
C LYS A 98 -0.84 -3.05 -14.82
N GLY A 99 -1.80 -2.47 -14.09
CA GLY A 99 -3.14 -3.03 -13.88
C GLY A 99 -3.23 -4.12 -12.81
N ALA A 100 -2.13 -4.50 -12.16
CA ALA A 100 -2.19 -5.39 -10.98
C ALA A 100 -2.55 -4.60 -9.71
N CYS A 101 -3.16 -5.26 -8.72
CA CYS A 101 -3.30 -4.70 -7.38
C CYS A 101 -1.96 -4.66 -6.64
N ALA A 102 -1.83 -3.80 -5.64
CA ALA A 102 -0.66 -3.65 -4.77
C ALA A 102 -0.13 -4.99 -4.23
N ASN A 103 -1.04 -5.84 -3.74
CA ASN A 103 -0.69 -7.17 -3.21
C ASN A 103 -0.05 -8.11 -4.24
N CYS A 104 -0.47 -8.03 -5.50
CA CYS A 104 0.13 -8.84 -6.57
C CYS A 104 1.33 -8.15 -7.21
N HIS A 105 1.38 -6.81 -7.21
CA HIS A 105 2.57 -6.07 -7.68
C HIS A 105 3.78 -6.38 -6.80
N MET A 106 3.55 -6.51 -5.48
CA MET A 106 4.55 -6.95 -4.52
C MET A 106 5.30 -8.20 -5.00
N ASN A 107 6.62 -8.23 -4.80
CA ASN A 107 7.50 -9.32 -5.22
C ASN A 107 7.46 -9.65 -6.74
N SER A 108 6.97 -8.72 -7.57
CA SER A 108 6.81 -8.89 -9.02
C SER A 108 5.82 -9.99 -9.43
N GLU A 109 4.83 -10.30 -8.58
CA GLU A 109 3.88 -11.40 -8.79
C GLU A 109 2.64 -10.98 -9.61
N GLY A 110 2.73 -9.84 -10.32
CA GLY A 110 1.58 -9.19 -10.95
C GLY A 110 0.93 -10.02 -12.06
N ALA A 111 1.65 -10.98 -12.64
CA ALA A 111 1.11 -11.90 -13.66
C ALA A 111 -0.02 -12.80 -13.14
N ASN A 112 -0.08 -13.01 -11.82
CA ASN A 112 -1.11 -13.81 -11.17
C ASN A 112 -2.35 -12.99 -10.78
N CYS A 113 -2.34 -11.68 -11.02
CA CYS A 113 -3.46 -10.81 -10.69
C CYS A 113 -4.58 -10.93 -11.73
N THR A 114 -5.81 -11.21 -11.28
CA THR A 114 -6.98 -11.27 -12.19
C THR A 114 -7.32 -9.91 -12.78
N PHE A 115 -7.21 -8.82 -12.00
CA PHE A 115 -7.43 -7.46 -12.50
C PHE A 115 -6.50 -7.08 -13.64
N ARG A 116 -5.24 -7.53 -13.58
CA ARG A 116 -4.29 -7.29 -14.66
C ARG A 116 -4.68 -8.01 -15.94
N LYS A 117 -5.21 -9.23 -15.83
CA LYS A 117 -5.70 -10.02 -16.97
C LYS A 117 -6.95 -9.39 -17.57
N GLU A 118 -7.86 -8.92 -16.72
CA GLU A 118 -9.08 -8.21 -17.12
C GLU A 118 -8.75 -6.89 -17.83
N ALA A 119 -7.86 -6.07 -17.26
CA ALA A 119 -7.42 -4.81 -17.86
C ALA A 119 -6.73 -5.00 -19.23
N ALA A 120 -6.04 -6.13 -19.43
CA ALA A 120 -5.46 -6.49 -20.72
C ALA A 120 -6.51 -6.98 -21.74
N ALA A 121 -7.68 -7.43 -21.28
CA ALA A 121 -8.78 -7.86 -22.15
C ALA A 121 -9.67 -6.67 -22.57
N THR A 122 -9.77 -5.63 -21.74
CA THR A 122 -10.55 -4.41 -22.02
C THR A 122 -9.81 -3.35 -22.81
N THR A 123 -8.52 -3.52 -23.16
CA THR A 123 -7.93 -2.67 -24.20
C THR A 123 -8.75 -2.85 -25.47
N PRO A 124 -9.47 -1.81 -25.94
CA PRO A 124 -10.22 -1.93 -27.17
C PRO A 124 -9.21 -2.27 -28.25
N THR A 125 -9.38 -3.45 -28.85
CA THR A 125 -8.88 -3.68 -30.20
C THR A 125 -9.38 -2.51 -31.01
N THR A 126 -8.51 -1.56 -31.32
CA THR A 126 -8.77 -0.51 -32.30
C THR A 126 -9.19 -1.24 -33.56
N ALA A 127 -10.50 -1.32 -33.76
CA ALA A 127 -11.09 -1.86 -34.97
C ALA A 127 -10.64 -0.95 -36.11
N ALA A 128 -9.92 -1.55 -37.05
CA ALA A 128 -9.77 -1.13 -38.43
C ALA A 128 -9.59 0.39 -38.65
N ALA A 129 -8.34 0.84 -38.58
CA ALA A 129 -7.92 1.87 -39.52
C ALA A 129 -8.14 1.31 -40.94
N THR A 130 -8.93 2.03 -41.72
CA THR A 130 -9.22 1.81 -43.14
C THR A 130 -7.93 1.51 -43.92
N PRO A 131 -7.88 0.49 -44.78
CA PRO A 131 -6.70 0.24 -45.61
C PRO A 131 -6.55 1.36 -46.64
N VAL A 132 -5.55 2.22 -46.49
CA VAL A 132 -5.08 3.12 -47.54
C VAL A 132 -4.28 2.27 -48.55
N PRO A 133 -4.56 2.35 -49.86
CA PRO A 133 -3.86 1.54 -50.85
C PRO A 133 -2.38 1.92 -50.96
N ALA A 134 -1.59 0.88 -51.23
CA ALA A 134 -0.14 0.84 -51.25
C ALA A 134 0.51 1.82 -52.25
N VAL A 135 1.61 2.43 -51.82
CA VAL A 135 2.66 2.93 -52.70
C VAL A 135 3.94 2.13 -52.43
N THR A 136 4.49 1.60 -53.51
CA THR A 136 5.53 0.58 -53.59
C THR A 136 6.94 1.19 -53.62
N ASN A 137 7.92 0.36 -53.18
CA ASN A 137 9.38 0.44 -53.39
C ASN A 137 10.15 1.30 -52.33
N VAL A 138 11.36 0.96 -51.84
CA VAL A 138 12.51 0.24 -52.42
C VAL A 138 13.30 -0.49 -51.31
N ALA A 139 13.96 -1.57 -51.74
CA ALA A 139 14.99 -2.42 -51.15
C ALA A 139 15.90 -1.91 -50.00
N GLY A 140 16.26 -2.85 -49.12
CA GLY A 140 17.66 -3.05 -48.71
C GLY A 140 17.96 -2.99 -47.21
N THR A 141 18.06 -4.15 -46.54
CA THR A 141 19.31 -4.71 -45.95
C THR A 141 19.01 -5.87 -44.98
N PRO A 142 19.79 -6.97 -45.01
CA PRO A 142 19.55 -8.13 -44.15
C PRO A 142 20.21 -7.95 -42.77
N SER A 143 19.40 -7.78 -41.73
CA SER A 143 19.89 -7.79 -40.34
C SER A 143 20.04 -9.24 -39.83
N LYS A 144 21.30 -9.63 -39.57
CA LYS A 144 21.71 -10.93 -39.02
C LYS A 144 21.07 -11.14 -37.65
N ARG A 145 20.12 -12.08 -37.56
CA ARG A 145 19.61 -12.61 -36.29
C ARG A 145 20.69 -13.47 -35.61
N ASN A 146 21.36 -12.91 -34.62
CA ASN A 146 22.20 -13.65 -33.68
C ASN A 146 21.30 -14.48 -32.73
N ARG A 147 20.92 -15.68 -33.16
CA ARG A 147 20.44 -16.76 -32.29
C ARG A 147 21.65 -17.55 -31.80
N GLY A 148 22.21 -17.18 -30.66
CA GLY A 148 23.32 -17.91 -30.04
C GLY A 148 23.27 -17.76 -28.53
N GLY A 149 23.00 -18.86 -27.82
CA GLY A 149 23.10 -18.85 -26.35
C GLY A 149 22.32 -19.95 -25.63
N LYS A 150 22.39 -21.20 -26.11
CA LYS A 150 22.07 -22.37 -25.28
C LYS A 150 23.04 -22.37 -24.09
N ARG A 151 22.56 -22.01 -22.89
CA ARG A 151 23.33 -22.19 -21.65
C ARG A 151 23.18 -23.63 -21.19
N ASN A 152 24.20 -24.43 -21.49
CA ASN A 152 24.49 -25.67 -20.76
C ASN A 152 24.73 -25.32 -19.29
N ARG A 153 23.89 -25.82 -18.39
CA ARG A 153 24.23 -26.00 -16.98
C ARG A 153 24.39 -27.50 -16.74
N SER A 154 25.56 -28.01 -17.12
CA SER A 154 26.07 -29.28 -16.61
C SER A 154 26.44 -29.05 -15.14
N ARG A 155 25.56 -29.45 -14.24
CA ARG A 155 25.81 -29.43 -12.80
C ARG A 155 26.68 -30.65 -12.49
N ALA A 156 27.98 -30.43 -12.36
CA ALA A 156 28.90 -31.39 -11.79
C ALA A 156 28.50 -31.63 -10.33
N VAL A 157 27.86 -32.77 -10.07
CA VAL A 157 27.67 -33.31 -8.72
C VAL A 157 29.00 -33.93 -8.34
N LYS A 158 29.79 -33.21 -7.54
CA LYS A 158 30.92 -33.78 -6.83
C LYS A 158 30.35 -34.56 -5.65
N GLN A 159 30.27 -35.88 -5.81
CA GLN A 159 30.16 -36.82 -4.71
C GLN A 159 31.39 -36.63 -3.81
N THR A 160 31.14 -36.41 -2.53
CA THR A 160 32.12 -36.70 -1.49
C THR A 160 31.33 -37.40 -0.40
N GLU A 161 31.50 -38.72 -0.38
CA GLU A 161 31.18 -39.57 0.75
C GLU A 161 31.94 -39.08 1.99
N LEU A 162 31.25 -39.00 3.12
CA LEU A 162 31.85 -39.40 4.39
C LEU A 162 30.76 -39.90 5.34
N ALA A 163 30.73 -41.22 5.47
CA ALA A 163 30.44 -42.03 6.65
C ALA A 163 29.36 -41.56 7.64
N GLY A 164 28.25 -42.32 7.65
CA GLY A 164 27.89 -43.17 8.79
C GLY A 164 27.35 -42.50 10.04
N ILE A 165 26.05 -42.67 10.29
CA ILE A 165 25.48 -43.26 11.52
C ILE A 165 24.07 -43.76 11.16
N ALA A 166 23.78 -45.00 11.53
CA ALA A 166 22.55 -45.76 11.28
C ALA A 166 21.37 -45.27 12.16
N PRO A 167 20.13 -45.74 11.90
CA PRO A 167 18.90 -45.14 12.37
C PRO A 167 18.52 -45.62 13.77
N GLN A 168 17.86 -44.77 14.54
CA GLN A 168 17.05 -45.23 15.67
C GLN A 168 15.58 -44.86 15.45
N ASP A 169 14.81 -45.93 15.30
CA ASP A 169 13.40 -46.03 15.62
C ASP A 169 13.03 -45.23 16.86
N SER A 170 11.99 -44.42 16.73
CA SER A 170 11.06 -44.21 17.83
C SER A 170 9.66 -44.02 17.25
N ASP A 171 8.92 -45.11 17.30
CA ASP A 171 7.47 -45.15 17.37
C ASP A 171 6.95 -44.03 18.28
N VAL A 172 6.35 -43.00 17.69
CA VAL A 172 5.48 -42.08 18.42
C VAL A 172 4.05 -42.46 18.09
N LEU A 173 3.51 -43.23 19.04
CA LEU A 173 2.13 -43.63 19.18
C LEU A 173 1.14 -42.50 18.84
N MET A 174 0.20 -42.84 17.96
CA MET A 174 -1.11 -42.22 17.83
C MET A 174 -1.71 -41.94 19.22
N ARG A 175 -1.97 -40.65 19.49
CA ARG A 175 -2.86 -40.19 20.55
C ARG A 175 -3.75 -39.07 19.98
N ASP A 176 -4.88 -39.48 19.44
CA ASP A 176 -6.14 -38.77 19.68
C ASP A 176 -6.64 -39.26 21.05
N PRO A 177 -7.03 -38.37 21.99
CA PRO A 177 -8.45 -38.06 22.00
C PRO A 177 -8.86 -36.68 22.57
N THR A 178 -10.05 -36.28 22.14
CA THR A 178 -11.09 -35.51 22.86
C THR A 178 -11.13 -33.99 22.63
N PRO A 179 -12.20 -33.47 21.98
CA PRO A 179 -12.49 -32.05 21.96
C PRO A 179 -12.98 -31.55 23.33
N PRO A 180 -12.62 -30.32 23.77
CA PRO A 180 -13.22 -29.70 24.93
C PRO A 180 -14.70 -29.36 24.66
N GLN A 181 -15.56 -29.81 25.57
CA GLN A 181 -17.00 -29.53 25.60
C GLN A 181 -17.28 -28.03 25.72
N GLU A 182 -18.24 -27.55 24.92
CA GLU A 182 -18.90 -26.27 25.09
C GLU A 182 -19.69 -26.25 26.42
N PRO A 183 -19.54 -25.21 27.26
CA PRO A 183 -20.51 -24.97 28.32
C PRO A 183 -21.79 -24.39 27.72
N ALA A 184 -22.86 -25.17 27.80
CA ALA A 184 -24.23 -24.73 27.61
C ALA A 184 -24.54 -23.55 28.54
N VAL A 185 -24.69 -22.35 27.97
CA VAL A 185 -25.36 -21.24 28.65
C VAL A 185 -26.79 -21.15 28.15
N THR A 186 -27.67 -21.49 29.07
CA THR A 186 -29.12 -21.41 29.05
C THR A 186 -29.64 -20.09 28.54
N ALA A 187 -30.61 -20.18 27.62
CA ALA A 187 -31.54 -19.12 27.31
C ALA A 187 -32.26 -18.68 28.59
N ALA A 188 -32.16 -17.39 28.92
CA ALA A 188 -33.13 -16.69 29.74
C ALA A 188 -33.78 -15.64 28.84
N ALA A 189 -35.06 -15.85 28.56
CA ALA A 189 -35.97 -14.80 28.19
C ALA A 189 -36.06 -13.82 29.37
N ASP A 190 -36.02 -12.51 29.12
CA ASP A 190 -37.12 -11.66 29.55
C ASP A 190 -37.05 -10.21 29.02
N SER A 191 -38.25 -9.71 28.70
CA SER A 191 -38.72 -8.34 28.94
C SER A 191 -38.14 -7.15 28.16
N GLN A 192 -38.87 -6.84 27.09
CA GLN A 192 -39.48 -5.53 26.79
C GLN A 192 -39.12 -4.35 27.72
N ALA A 193 -38.59 -3.26 27.13
CA ALA A 193 -38.90 -1.91 27.57
C ALA A 193 -38.82 -0.96 26.36
N SER A 194 -39.99 -0.62 25.84
CA SER A 194 -40.20 0.53 24.96
C SER A 194 -39.95 1.81 25.75
N VAL A 195 -39.08 2.68 25.26
CA VAL A 195 -39.13 4.11 25.59
C VAL A 195 -39.21 4.88 24.29
N THR A 196 -40.45 5.08 23.86
CA THR A 196 -40.86 6.20 23.01
C THR A 196 -40.75 7.48 23.83
N GLY A 197 -40.00 8.46 23.34
CA GLY A 197 -39.96 9.81 23.90
C GLY A 197 -39.49 10.82 22.83
N PRO A 198 -40.18 11.95 22.63
CA PRO A 198 -40.28 12.59 21.32
C PRO A 198 -39.20 13.64 21.03
N ALA A 199 -39.09 13.91 19.73
CA ALA A 199 -38.45 15.08 19.16
C ALA A 199 -39.02 16.38 19.73
N VAL A 200 -38.12 17.26 20.16
CA VAL A 200 -38.38 18.70 20.26
C VAL A 200 -37.12 19.43 19.79
N HIS A 201 -37.21 19.98 18.58
CA HIS A 201 -36.45 21.18 18.21
C HIS A 201 -36.95 22.35 19.05
N PRO A 202 -36.05 23.27 19.43
CA PRO A 202 -36.36 24.67 19.15
C PRO A 202 -35.17 25.44 18.57
N LEU A 203 -35.46 26.10 17.45
CA LEU A 203 -35.21 27.51 17.16
C LEU A 203 -33.94 28.17 17.76
N TYR A 204 -33.03 28.48 16.84
CA TYR A 204 -32.32 29.75 16.66
C TYR A 204 -32.52 30.81 17.75
N ASN A 205 -31.44 31.21 18.43
CA ASN A 205 -31.31 32.57 18.92
C ASN A 205 -29.84 33.04 18.84
N SER A 206 -29.66 34.17 18.15
CA SER A 206 -28.42 34.89 17.92
C SER A 206 -28.36 36.06 18.87
N SER A 207 -27.37 36.12 19.78
CA SER A 207 -26.96 37.38 20.42
C SER A 207 -25.71 37.21 21.30
N ALA A 208 -24.57 37.62 20.74
CA ALA A 208 -23.58 38.54 21.33
C ALA A 208 -22.73 38.14 22.59
N PRO A 209 -21.61 38.86 22.83
CA PRO A 209 -20.36 38.30 23.31
C PRO A 209 -20.07 38.56 24.79
N GLY A 210 -19.13 37.81 25.35
CA GLY A 210 -18.47 38.17 26.60
C GLY A 210 -17.98 36.97 27.40
N VAL A 211 -16.76 36.53 27.13
CA VAL A 211 -16.02 35.72 28.12
C VAL A 211 -14.64 36.33 28.31
N THR A 212 -14.52 37.02 29.43
CA THR A 212 -13.26 37.40 30.08
C THR A 212 -12.54 36.14 30.53
N TYR A 213 -11.27 35.97 30.15
CA TYR A 213 -10.39 34.99 30.77
C TYR A 213 -9.44 35.69 31.74
N ASN A 214 -9.44 35.18 32.97
CA ASN A 214 -8.55 35.58 34.05
C ASN A 214 -7.10 35.31 33.70
N ALA A 215 -6.26 36.32 33.93
CA ALA A 215 -4.81 36.20 33.95
C ALA A 215 -4.37 35.36 35.15
N ALA A 216 -3.90 34.14 34.90
CA ALA A 216 -3.09 33.39 35.83
C ALA A 216 -1.65 33.36 35.31
N ALA A 217 -0.77 34.00 36.07
CA ALA A 217 0.65 34.08 35.82
C ALA A 217 1.31 32.69 35.82
N LEU A 218 2.04 32.38 34.76
CA LEU A 218 3.05 31.32 34.72
C LEU A 218 4.40 31.94 34.38
N PRO A 219 5.47 31.68 35.16
CA PRO A 219 6.80 32.15 34.84
C PRO A 219 7.52 31.21 33.85
N GLY A 220 8.16 31.81 32.85
CA GLY A 220 9.37 31.25 32.21
C GLY A 220 9.18 30.54 30.87
N ASN A 221 9.57 31.25 29.80
CA ASN A 221 9.86 30.76 28.44
C ASN A 221 8.75 30.00 27.70
N ALA A 222 7.70 30.72 27.32
CA ALA A 222 6.82 30.32 26.23
C ALA A 222 7.21 31.07 24.94
N MET A 223 7.72 30.33 23.97
CA MET A 223 7.93 30.77 22.60
C MET A 223 6.55 31.19 22.03
N GLN A 224 6.41 32.45 21.63
CA GLN A 224 5.16 32.99 21.08
C GLN A 224 4.83 32.30 19.75
N ILE A 225 3.80 31.46 19.74
CA ILE A 225 3.18 30.94 18.51
C ILE A 225 2.17 32.00 18.05
N PRO A 226 2.29 32.57 16.83
CA PRO A 226 1.27 33.47 16.33
C PRO A 226 -0.03 32.70 16.04
N VAL A 227 -1.10 33.08 16.72
CA VAL A 227 -2.46 32.63 16.42
C VAL A 227 -2.93 33.43 15.20
N PHE A 228 -3.08 32.77 14.06
CA PHE A 228 -3.70 33.38 12.88
C PHE A 228 -5.22 33.37 13.07
N LEU A 229 -5.81 34.58 13.11
CA LEU A 229 -7.25 34.78 13.04
C LEU A 229 -7.73 34.42 11.62
N ASP A 230 -8.84 33.70 11.57
CA ASP A 230 -9.46 33.16 10.36
C ASP A 230 -9.61 34.20 9.24
N GLY A 231 -9.15 33.89 8.02
CA GLY A 231 -9.64 34.57 6.82
C GLY A 231 -8.68 34.93 5.68
N GLU A 232 -7.39 34.55 5.69
CA GLU A 232 -6.49 34.85 4.57
C GLU A 232 -6.02 33.59 3.80
N ALA A 233 -6.10 33.66 2.47
CA ALA A 233 -5.76 32.58 1.54
C ALA A 233 -4.26 32.23 1.57
N PRO A 234 -3.88 30.95 1.35
CA PRO A 234 -2.55 30.42 1.69
C PRO A 234 -1.38 30.86 0.78
N GLU A 235 -1.60 31.67 -0.26
CA GLU A 235 -0.52 32.00 -1.21
C GLU A 235 0.39 33.17 -0.77
N PHE A 236 0.01 33.98 0.22
CA PHE A 236 0.81 35.13 0.66
C PHE A 236 1.60 34.95 1.95
N ALA A 237 1.36 33.86 2.71
CA ALA A 237 2.03 33.64 4.00
C ALA A 237 3.52 33.25 3.87
N VAL A 238 3.93 32.65 2.75
CA VAL A 238 5.31 32.16 2.56
C VAL A 238 6.29 33.31 2.23
N ALA A 239 5.82 34.40 1.61
CA ALA A 239 6.69 35.51 1.22
C ALA A 239 7.15 36.39 2.40
N ARG A 240 6.40 36.41 3.51
CA ARG A 240 6.70 37.32 4.63
C ARG A 240 7.68 36.76 5.67
N TRP A 241 7.88 35.44 5.69
CA TRP A 241 8.84 34.78 6.59
C TRP A 241 10.29 34.79 6.05
N CYS A 242 10.49 34.94 4.73
CA CYS A 242 11.84 35.02 4.17
C CYS A 242 12.55 36.38 4.36
N SER A 243 11.84 37.45 4.72
CA SER A 243 12.46 38.78 4.89
C SER A 243 12.92 39.09 6.32
N LEU A 244 12.51 38.32 7.33
CA LEU A 244 12.95 38.54 8.72
C LEU A 244 14.20 37.73 9.12
N ALA A 245 14.61 36.73 8.34
CA ALA A 245 15.79 35.91 8.65
C ALA A 245 17.10 36.45 8.05
N ALA A 246 17.08 37.65 7.46
CA ALA A 246 18.26 38.28 6.82
C ALA A 246 18.77 39.52 7.57
N ALA A 247 18.32 39.75 8.80
CA ALA A 247 18.68 40.92 9.60
C ALA A 247 18.99 40.56 11.06
N GLU A 248 19.76 39.48 11.27
CA GLU A 248 20.54 39.22 12.50
C GLU A 248 21.89 38.58 12.14
#